data_AF-A0A2R6DDS0-F1
#
_entry.id   AF-A0A2R6DDS0-F1
#
_cell.length_a   1.000
_cell.length_b   1.000
_cell.length_c   1.000
_cell.angle_alpha   90.00
_cell.angle_beta   90.00
_cell.angle_gamma   90.00
#
_symmetry.space_group_name_H-M   'P 1'
#
loop_
_entity.id
_entity.type
_entity.pdbx_description
1 polymer ?
#
loop_
_entity_poly.entity_id
_entity_poly.type
_entity_poly.pdbx_seq_one_letter_code
_entity_poly.pdbx_strand_id
1 'polypeptide(L)'
;MTDDDLPSAEEILATHEEIEEDYDMKYRGTAVAAPRLKLRRLLDDIEDGDRYHRGAQLLRNLLTAHFFEDGNKRTSWATTLRYFEQYDETPAETGDILSAVSLCATGGRIVHKNFSLTV
;
A
#
# COMPACT_ATOMS: atom_id res chain seq x y z
N MET A 1 -13.48 -5.87 -17.35
CA MET A 1 -13.34 -6.15 -15.91
C MET A 1 -13.53 -4.82 -15.21
N THR A 2 -14.39 -4.76 -14.21
CA THR A 2 -14.76 -3.52 -13.53
C THR A 2 -13.54 -2.93 -12.82
N ASP A 3 -13.53 -1.62 -12.69
CA ASP A 3 -12.45 -0.78 -12.14
C ASP A 3 -12.22 -1.01 -10.62
N ASP A 4 -12.59 -2.18 -10.08
CA ASP A 4 -13.27 -2.26 -8.79
C ASP A 4 -12.49 -2.89 -7.62
N ASP A 5 -11.61 -3.86 -7.85
CA ASP A 5 -11.17 -4.68 -6.72
C ASP A 5 -9.87 -4.14 -6.10
N LEU A 6 -10.04 -3.34 -5.03
CA LEU A 6 -9.01 -3.19 -4.01
C LEU A 6 -8.58 -4.58 -3.52
N PRO A 7 -7.30 -4.77 -3.13
CA PRO A 7 -6.86 -6.04 -2.60
C PRO A 7 -7.65 -6.39 -1.34
N SER A 8 -8.09 -7.64 -1.25
CA SER A 8 -8.75 -8.16 -0.07
C SER A 8 -7.81 -8.18 1.13
N ALA A 9 -8.39 -8.18 2.33
CA ALA A 9 -7.61 -8.32 3.56
C ALA A 9 -6.72 -9.60 3.59
N GLU A 10 -7.13 -10.65 2.88
CA GLU A 10 -6.36 -11.89 2.77
C GLU A 10 -5.15 -11.74 1.84
N GLU A 11 -5.32 -11.09 0.70
CA GLU A 11 -4.21 -10.81 -0.23
C GLU A 11 -3.14 -9.90 0.38
N ILE A 12 -3.56 -8.93 1.22
CA ILE A 12 -2.64 -8.05 1.95
C ILE A 12 -1.83 -8.84 2.97
N LEU A 13 -2.48 -9.77 3.68
CA LEU A 13 -1.80 -10.64 4.65
C LEU A 13 -0.84 -11.62 3.95
N ALA A 14 -1.26 -12.24 2.85
CA ALA A 14 -0.40 -13.10 2.05
C ALA A 14 0.82 -12.34 1.50
N THR A 15 0.62 -11.12 1.01
CA THR A 15 1.72 -10.24 0.58
C THR A 15 2.68 -9.93 1.73
N HIS A 16 2.17 -9.81 2.96
CA HIS A 16 3.03 -9.62 4.13
C HIS A 16 3.84 -10.87 4.45
N GLU A 17 3.20 -12.05 4.46
CA GLU A 17 3.86 -13.33 4.72
C GLU A 17 5.00 -13.59 3.73
N GLU A 18 4.78 -13.34 2.44
CA GLU A 18 5.84 -13.42 1.41
C GLU A 18 7.01 -12.46 1.70
N ILE A 19 6.72 -11.21 2.08
CA ILE A 19 7.75 -10.23 2.46
C ILE A 19 8.53 -10.67 3.70
N GLU A 20 7.88 -11.28 4.68
CA GLU A 20 8.57 -11.79 5.87
C GLU A 20 9.55 -12.92 5.51
N GLU A 21 9.13 -13.81 4.62
CA GLU A 21 9.92 -14.94 4.15
C GLU A 21 11.10 -14.48 3.29
N ASP A 22 10.87 -13.62 2.30
CA ASP A 22 11.89 -13.12 1.38
C ASP A 22 13.00 -12.35 2.10
N TYR A 23 12.68 -11.68 3.21
CA TYR A 23 13.61 -10.85 3.97
C TYR A 23 14.08 -11.49 5.28
N ASP A 24 13.72 -12.75 5.56
CA ASP A 24 14.03 -13.48 6.80
C ASP A 24 13.77 -12.62 8.05
N MET A 25 12.56 -12.05 8.13
CA MET A 25 12.23 -11.06 9.15
C MET A 25 12.20 -11.66 10.56
N LYS A 26 12.91 -11.01 11.48
CA LYS A 26 12.96 -11.42 12.90
C LYS A 26 11.63 -11.24 13.63
N TYR A 27 10.90 -10.18 13.31
CA TYR A 27 9.62 -9.84 13.95
C TYR A 27 8.51 -10.08 12.94
N ARG A 28 7.71 -11.11 13.18
CA ARG A 28 6.68 -11.61 12.26
C ARG A 28 5.28 -11.42 12.83
N GLY A 29 4.30 -11.39 11.95
CA GLY A 29 2.89 -11.32 12.24
C GLY A 29 2.37 -9.90 12.43
N THR A 30 1.15 -9.85 12.95
CA THR A 30 0.38 -8.62 13.07
C THR A 30 0.45 -8.05 14.48
N ALA A 31 0.67 -6.74 14.60
CA ALA A 31 0.67 -6.00 15.87
C ALA A 31 -0.76 -5.75 16.42
N VAL A 32 -1.79 -6.28 15.75
CA VAL A 32 -3.21 -6.05 16.07
C VAL A 32 -3.94 -7.38 16.28
N ALA A 33 -4.90 -7.39 17.22
CA ALA A 33 -5.60 -8.62 17.59
C ALA A 33 -6.55 -9.20 16.52
N ALA A 34 -7.09 -8.35 15.63
CA ALA A 34 -8.07 -8.74 14.61
C ALA A 34 -7.70 -8.17 13.24
N PRO A 35 -6.60 -8.65 12.62
CA PRO A 35 -6.01 -8.02 11.44
C PRO A 35 -6.97 -8.01 10.24
N ARG A 36 -7.66 -9.11 9.95
CA ARG A 36 -8.62 -9.20 8.84
C ARG A 36 -9.76 -8.18 8.96
N LEU A 37 -10.32 -8.02 10.16
CA LEU A 37 -11.42 -7.07 10.40
C LEU A 37 -10.94 -5.62 10.28
N LYS A 38 -9.77 -5.31 10.84
CA LYS A 38 -9.23 -3.95 10.80
C LYS A 38 -8.80 -3.59 9.37
N LEU A 39 -8.23 -4.53 8.59
CA LEU A 39 -7.90 -4.33 7.18
C LEU A 39 -9.15 -4.09 6.34
N ARG A 40 -10.21 -4.87 6.56
CA ARG A 40 -11.49 -4.65 5.86
C ARG A 40 -12.00 -3.22 6.08
N ARG A 41 -12.05 -2.76 7.33
CA ARG A 41 -12.46 -1.39 7.64
C ARG A 41 -11.58 -0.33 6.98
N LEU A 42 -10.27 -0.56 6.95
CA LEU A 42 -9.32 0.33 6.29
C LEU A 42 -9.59 0.44 4.78
N LEU A 43 -9.96 -0.67 4.14
CA LEU A 43 -10.31 -0.72 2.73
C LEU A 43 -11.69 -0.09 2.47
N ASP A 44 -12.65 -0.29 3.37
CA ASP A 44 -13.98 0.35 3.32
C ASP A 44 -13.88 1.89 3.41
N ASP A 45 -12.82 2.42 4.05
CA ASP A 45 -12.54 3.87 4.15
C ASP A 45 -11.92 4.47 2.87
N ILE A 46 -11.59 3.66 1.86
CA ILE A 46 -11.04 4.16 0.60
C ILE A 46 -12.19 4.68 -0.27
N GLU A 47 -12.18 5.98 -0.53
CA GLU A 47 -13.21 6.62 -1.35
C GLU A 47 -13.12 6.16 -2.82
N ASP A 48 -14.29 6.07 -3.46
CA ASP A 48 -14.39 5.86 -4.90
C ASP A 48 -13.63 6.95 -5.66
N GLY A 49 -12.98 6.55 -6.75
CA GLY A 49 -12.19 7.45 -7.58
C GLY A 49 -11.50 6.68 -8.70
N ASP A 50 -10.65 7.37 -9.46
CA ASP A 50 -9.80 6.66 -10.41
C ASP A 50 -8.81 5.74 -9.68
N ARG A 51 -8.28 4.75 -10.41
CA ARG A 51 -7.32 3.78 -9.87
C ARG A 51 -6.09 4.41 -9.22
N TYR A 52 -5.60 5.56 -9.69
CA TYR A 52 -4.44 6.21 -9.08
C TYR A 52 -4.80 6.85 -7.75
N HIS A 53 -5.99 7.46 -7.67
CA HIS A 53 -6.54 8.00 -6.43
C HIS A 53 -6.74 6.89 -5.39
N ARG A 54 -7.39 5.78 -5.79
CA ARG A 54 -7.62 4.62 -4.92
C ARG A 54 -6.29 3.96 -4.49
N GLY A 55 -5.35 3.79 -5.41
CA GLY A 55 -4.01 3.25 -5.11
C GLY A 55 -3.19 4.13 -4.17
N ALA A 56 -3.29 5.46 -4.29
CA ALA A 56 -2.66 6.40 -3.38
C ALA A 56 -3.26 6.34 -1.96
N GLN A 57 -4.59 6.23 -1.86
CA GLN A 57 -5.28 6.03 -0.58
C GLN A 57 -4.91 4.69 0.05
N LEU A 58 -4.87 3.60 -0.72
CA LEU A 58 -4.42 2.28 -0.28
C LEU A 58 -3.02 2.32 0.34
N LEU A 59 -2.06 2.91 -0.38
CA LEU A 59 -0.68 3.05 0.10
C LEU A 59 -0.63 3.83 1.41
N ARG A 60 -1.28 5.00 1.46
CA ARG A 60 -1.28 5.88 2.63
C ARG A 60 -1.92 5.20 3.85
N ASN A 61 -3.07 4.58 3.65
CA ASN A 61 -3.83 3.97 4.74
C ASN A 61 -3.05 2.79 5.33
N LEU A 62 -2.52 1.88 4.51
CA LEU A 62 -1.72 0.75 4.98
C LEU A 62 -0.44 1.21 5.70
N LEU A 63 0.24 2.21 5.14
CA LEU A 63 1.52 2.71 5.65
C LEU A 63 1.37 3.35 7.04
N THR A 64 0.29 4.09 7.26
CA THR A 64 0.04 4.82 8.51
C THR A 64 -0.66 3.98 9.58
N ALA A 65 -1.29 2.86 9.21
CA ALA A 65 -2.07 2.05 10.15
C ALA A 65 -1.23 1.12 11.04
N HIS A 66 0.08 0.97 10.75
CA HIS A 66 1.05 0.18 11.53
C HIS A 66 0.50 -1.20 11.93
N PHE A 67 0.07 -1.97 10.93
CA PHE A 67 -0.62 -3.26 11.12
C PHE A 67 0.28 -4.40 11.58
N PHE A 68 1.54 -4.36 11.15
CA PHE A 68 2.48 -5.45 11.28
C PHE A 68 3.57 -5.12 12.29
N GLU A 69 4.16 -6.13 12.91
CA GLU A 69 5.27 -5.97 13.86
C GLU A 69 6.49 -5.30 13.20
N ASP A 70 6.78 -5.67 11.96
CA ASP A 70 7.76 -5.04 11.07
C ASP A 70 7.24 -5.06 9.62
N GLY A 71 7.97 -4.55 8.65
CA GLY A 71 7.65 -4.72 7.23
C GLY A 71 6.52 -3.83 6.69
N ASN A 72 5.85 -3.02 7.52
CA ASN A 72 4.73 -2.15 7.12
C ASN A 72 4.99 -1.35 5.83
N LYS A 73 6.16 -0.72 5.70
CA LYS A 73 6.54 0.05 4.50
C LYS A 73 6.62 -0.84 3.25
N ARG A 74 7.25 -2.00 3.38
CA ARG A 74 7.45 -2.94 2.27
C ARG A 74 6.12 -3.56 1.85
N THR A 75 5.31 -3.99 2.80
CA THR A 75 3.99 -4.57 2.52
C THR A 75 3.05 -3.56 1.91
N SER A 76 3.00 -2.32 2.42
CA SER A 76 2.17 -1.26 1.84
C SER A 76 2.57 -0.99 0.39
N TRP A 77 3.88 -0.85 0.13
CA TRP A 77 4.39 -0.62 -1.22
C TRP A 77 4.12 -1.79 -2.16
N ALA A 78 4.44 -3.03 -1.75
CA ALA A 78 4.24 -4.23 -2.56
C ALA A 78 2.76 -4.47 -2.89
N THR A 79 1.89 -4.27 -1.90
CA THR A 79 0.43 -4.38 -2.08
C THR A 79 -0.07 -3.36 -3.10
N THR A 80 0.36 -2.10 -3.00
CA THR A 80 -0.03 -1.05 -3.94
C THR A 80 0.51 -1.31 -5.34
N LEU A 81 1.72 -1.86 -5.48
CA LEU A 81 2.27 -2.25 -6.78
C LEU A 81 1.42 -3.35 -7.43
N ARG A 82 1.09 -4.42 -6.69
CA ARG A 82 0.22 -5.50 -7.17
C ARG A 82 -1.16 -4.99 -7.59
N TYR A 83 -1.71 -4.04 -6.82
CA TYR A 83 -2.94 -3.35 -7.20
C TYR A 83 -2.82 -2.61 -8.53
N PHE A 84 -1.67 -2.02 -8.88
CA PHE A 84 -1.50 -1.38 -10.20
C PHE A 84 -1.20 -2.39 -11.32
N GLU A 85 -0.51 -3.49 -11.02
CA GLU A 85 -0.23 -4.57 -11.97
C GLU A 85 -1.52 -5.17 -12.54
N GLN A 86 -2.60 -5.23 -11.77
CA GLN A 86 -3.90 -5.73 -12.24
C GLN A 86 -4.55 -4.86 -13.34
N TYR A 87 -4.02 -3.64 -13.57
CA TYR A 87 -4.46 -2.70 -14.61
C TYR A 87 -3.42 -2.52 -15.73
N ASP A 88 -2.43 -3.41 -15.83
CA ASP A 88 -1.30 -3.30 -16.78
C ASP A 88 -0.51 -1.98 -16.65
N GLU A 89 -0.54 -1.35 -15.46
CA GLU A 89 0.17 -0.10 -15.19
C GLU A 89 1.61 -0.39 -14.73
N THR A 90 2.59 0.17 -15.44
CA THR A 90 4.01 0.02 -15.09
C THR A 90 4.48 1.22 -14.25
N PRO A 91 5.12 1.02 -13.08
CA PRO A 91 5.70 2.10 -12.30
C PRO A 91 6.74 2.90 -13.08
N ALA A 92 6.80 4.22 -12.88
CA ALA A 92 7.84 5.05 -13.49
C ALA A 92 9.24 4.65 -13.00
N GLU A 93 10.24 4.60 -13.89
CA GLU A 93 11.59 4.14 -13.54
C GLU A 93 12.29 5.00 -12.45
N THR A 94 12.41 4.38 -11.27
CA THR A 94 13.48 4.37 -10.24
C THR A 94 14.12 5.67 -9.71
N GLY A 95 13.93 6.85 -10.30
CA GLY A 95 14.49 8.09 -9.74
C GLY A 95 13.77 8.61 -8.49
N ASP A 96 12.43 8.50 -8.47
CA ASP A 96 11.55 9.25 -7.56
C ASP A 96 10.73 8.40 -6.58
N ILE A 97 10.77 7.06 -6.70
CA ILE A 97 9.90 6.15 -5.94
C ILE A 97 10.28 6.08 -4.44
N LEU A 98 11.58 5.99 -4.13
CA LEU A 98 12.04 5.97 -2.74
C LEU A 98 11.69 7.27 -2.00
N SER A 99 11.75 8.40 -2.72
CA SER A 99 11.33 9.71 -2.21
C SER A 99 9.83 9.75 -1.93
N ALA A 100 8.99 9.21 -2.83
CA ALA A 100 7.54 9.17 -2.66
C ALA A 100 7.09 8.33 -1.45
N VAL A 101 7.62 7.11 -1.30
CA VAL A 101 7.27 6.23 -0.17
C VAL A 101 7.74 6.82 1.16
N SER A 102 8.93 7.43 1.19
CA SER A 102 9.44 8.15 2.37
C SER A 102 8.60 9.38 2.70
N LEU A 103 8.18 10.17 1.69
CA LEU A 103 7.33 11.35 1.85
C LEU A 103 5.94 11.00 2.38
N CYS A 104 5.29 9.94 1.87
CA CYS A 104 3.98 9.50 2.36
C CYS A 104 4.05 9.07 3.84
N ALA A 105 5.16 8.45 4.26
CA ALA A 105 5.37 8.08 5.67
C ALA A 105 5.62 9.29 6.59
N THR A 106 6.04 10.43 6.04
CA THR A 106 6.42 11.64 6.79
C THR A 106 5.49 12.84 6.58
N GLY A 107 4.45 12.72 5.74
CA GLY A 107 3.47 13.78 5.47
C GLY A 107 3.93 14.87 4.49
N GLY A 108 4.92 14.59 3.63
CA GLY A 108 5.42 15.56 2.66
C GLY A 108 4.62 15.60 1.35
N ARG A 109 4.65 16.76 0.67
CA ARG A 109 3.93 17.02 -0.59
C ARG A 109 4.80 16.66 -1.82
N ILE A 110 4.30 15.84 -2.74
CA ILE A 110 4.98 15.50 -4.00
C ILE A 110 4.60 16.52 -5.07
N VAL A 111 5.59 17.20 -5.65
CA VAL A 111 5.39 18.09 -6.81
C VAL A 111 6.37 17.64 -7.89
N HIS A 112 5.92 16.79 -8.83
CA HIS A 112 6.66 16.54 -10.07
C HIS A 112 5.75 16.63 -11.29
N LYS A 113 6.32 17.16 -12.37
CA LYS A 113 5.65 17.85 -13.49
C LYS A 113 4.62 17.07 -14.31
N ASN A 114 4.32 15.81 -14.02
CA ASN A 114 3.23 15.05 -14.66
C ASN A 114 2.34 14.28 -13.67
N PHE A 115 2.52 14.45 -12.35
CA PHE A 115 1.64 13.90 -11.33
C PHE A 115 1.47 14.93 -10.22
N SER A 116 0.28 15.54 -10.14
CA SER A 116 -0.13 16.38 -9.03
C SER A 116 -1.12 15.61 -8.19
N LEU A 117 -0.63 14.92 -7.16
CA LEU A 117 -1.45 14.46 -6.04
C LEU A 117 -1.39 15.54 -4.97
N THR A 118 -2.42 16.37 -4.94
CA THR A 118 -2.63 17.33 -3.85
C THR A 118 -3.34 16.57 -2.72
N VAL A 119 -2.63 16.40 -1.60
CA VAL A 119 -3.21 16.02 -0.30
C VAL A 119 -3.66 17.29 0.42
#